data_AF-A0A248UP65-F1
#
_entry.id   AF-A0A248UP65-F1
#
_cell.length_a   1.000
_cell.length_b   1.000
_cell.length_c   1.000
_cell.angle_alpha   90.00
_cell.angle_beta   90.00
_cell.angle_gamma   90.00
#
_symmetry.space_group_name_H-M   'P 1'
#
loop_
_entity.id
_entity.type
_entity.pdbx_description
1 polymer ?
#
loop_
_entity_poly.entity_id
_entity_poly.type
_entity_poly.pdbx_seq_one_letter_code
_entity_poly.pdbx_strand_id
1 'polypeptide(L)'
;MIASDDKRFDFIRGIGVYEVAGGTVKRDLFDSDRGGYATDAALLEKLIAQKFAKITDQVKAEVWKWIECSEQAPEGFHRMKRFYPEEVFLSAEDQESLEAAQAEYDEQADAKLETLQNQIDTLTVKTEAFSAEALETSGAYVWMDYYSRARIERGFVNAETEADYEGMK
;
A
#
# COMPACT_ATOMS: atom_id res chain seq x y z
N MET A 1 4.03 23.11 -14.41
CA MET A 1 2.60 22.77 -14.48
C MET A 1 2.50 21.29 -14.75
N ILE A 2 1.58 20.60 -14.08
CA ILE A 2 1.42 19.15 -14.16
C ILE A 2 0.03 18.88 -14.73
N ALA A 3 -0.06 18.04 -15.76
CA ALA A 3 -1.35 17.70 -16.36
C ALA A 3 -2.23 16.95 -15.35
N SER A 4 -3.54 17.19 -15.37
CA SER A 4 -4.46 16.51 -14.45
C SER A 4 -4.55 15.00 -14.65
N ASP A 5 -4.15 14.51 -15.83
CA ASP A 5 -4.03 13.08 -16.18
C ASP A 5 -2.75 12.41 -15.63
N ASP A 6 -1.88 13.15 -14.95
CA ASP A 6 -0.70 12.57 -14.31
C ASP A 6 -1.12 11.53 -13.25
N LYS A 7 -0.48 10.36 -13.25
CA LYS A 7 -0.72 9.26 -12.29
C LYS A 7 -0.71 9.69 -10.82
N ARG A 8 0.04 10.76 -10.52
CA ARG A 8 0.10 11.36 -9.18
C ARG A 8 -1.25 11.92 -8.72
N PHE A 9 -2.08 12.41 -9.65
CA PHE A 9 -3.44 12.82 -9.33
C PHE A 9 -4.32 11.63 -8.99
N ASP A 10 -4.29 10.55 -9.77
CA ASP A 10 -5.03 9.33 -9.44
C ASP A 10 -4.60 8.75 -8.09
N PHE A 11 -3.29 8.81 -7.78
CA PHE A 11 -2.77 8.43 -6.47
C PHE A 11 -3.38 9.24 -5.34
N ILE A 12 -3.63 10.55 -5.49
CA ILE A 12 -4.30 11.33 -4.44
C ILE A 12 -5.84 11.29 -4.53
N ARG A 13 -6.42 10.37 -5.31
CA ARG A 13 -7.87 10.26 -5.61
C ARG A 13 -8.42 11.42 -6.44
N GLY A 14 -7.60 11.95 -7.34
CA GLY A 14 -7.96 12.93 -8.35
C GLY A 14 -7.55 14.37 -8.02
N ILE A 15 -7.65 15.24 -9.03
CA ILE A 15 -7.31 16.67 -8.93
C ILE A 15 -8.20 17.45 -7.96
N GLY A 16 -9.40 16.94 -7.65
CA GLY A 16 -10.28 17.56 -6.66
C GLY A 16 -9.65 17.64 -5.27
N VAL A 17 -8.86 16.64 -4.86
CA VAL A 17 -8.15 16.66 -3.56
C VAL A 17 -7.09 17.75 -3.54
N TYR A 18 -6.43 17.97 -4.69
CA TYR A 18 -5.48 19.06 -4.86
C TYR A 18 -6.14 20.44 -4.81
N GLU A 19 -7.30 20.62 -5.46
CA GLU A 19 -8.08 21.87 -5.39
C GLU A 19 -8.58 22.16 -3.97
N VAL A 20 -9.10 21.14 -3.27
CA VAL A 20 -9.56 21.27 -1.87
C VAL A 20 -8.40 21.64 -0.93
N ALA A 21 -7.19 21.17 -1.22
CA ALA A 21 -5.99 21.53 -0.48
C ALA A 21 -5.47 22.96 -0.78
N GLY A 22 -6.19 23.73 -1.60
CA GLY A 22 -5.84 25.10 -2.00
C GLY A 22 -5.00 25.19 -3.29
N GLY A 23 -4.88 24.08 -4.02
CA GLY A 23 -4.13 24.00 -5.26
C GLY A 23 -4.81 24.74 -6.41
N THR A 24 -4.02 25.47 -7.19
CA THR A 24 -4.54 26.22 -8.35
C THR A 24 -4.45 25.38 -9.62
N VAL A 25 -5.59 25.17 -10.27
CA VAL A 25 -5.73 24.42 -11.52
C VAL A 25 -6.07 25.37 -12.66
N LYS A 26 -5.22 25.39 -13.68
CA LYS A 26 -5.45 26.14 -14.92
C LYS A 26 -6.18 25.24 -15.92
N ARG A 27 -7.44 25.53 -16.20
CA ARG A 27 -8.24 24.83 -17.23
C ARG A 27 -8.19 25.64 -18.52
N ASP A 28 -7.78 25.01 -19.61
CA ASP A 28 -7.86 25.63 -20.93
C ASP A 28 -9.30 25.53 -21.44
N LEU A 29 -9.84 26.62 -21.98
CA LEU A 29 -11.24 26.68 -22.43
C LEU A 29 -11.50 25.84 -23.70
N PHE A 30 -10.45 25.42 -24.39
CA PHE A 30 -10.54 24.65 -25.63
C PHE A 30 -10.13 23.18 -25.45
N ASP A 31 -9.52 22.83 -24.31
CA ASP A 31 -9.13 21.45 -24.01
C ASP A 31 -10.22 20.79 -23.16
N SER A 32 -11.17 20.14 -23.84
CA SER A 32 -12.32 19.45 -23.22
C SER A 32 -11.95 18.11 -22.60
N ASP A 33 -10.74 17.61 -22.83
CA ASP A 33 -10.33 16.21 -22.58
C ASP A 33 -9.38 16.07 -21.39
N ARG A 34 -8.52 17.06 -21.08
CA ARG A 34 -7.41 16.89 -20.13
C ARG A 34 -7.57 17.54 -18.77
N GLY A 35 -8.80 17.91 -18.35
CA GLY A 35 -9.14 18.28 -16.96
C GLY A 35 -8.41 19.49 -16.33
N GLY A 36 -7.48 20.13 -17.04
CA GLY A 36 -6.64 21.23 -16.60
C GLY A 36 -5.22 20.85 -16.15
N TYR A 37 -4.47 21.85 -15.72
CA TYR A 37 -3.09 21.73 -15.28
C TYR A 37 -2.93 22.29 -13.87
N ALA A 38 -2.41 21.48 -12.95
CA ALA A 38 -1.98 21.96 -11.65
C ALA A 38 -0.74 22.85 -11.79
N THR A 39 -0.76 23.97 -11.08
CA THR A 39 0.28 25.00 -11.17
C THR A 39 1.30 24.90 -10.04
N ASP A 40 0.87 24.44 -8.86
CA ASP A 40 1.70 24.21 -7.68
C ASP A 40 2.11 22.74 -7.56
N ALA A 41 3.34 22.42 -7.98
CA ALA A 41 3.89 21.06 -7.87
C ALA A 41 4.20 20.66 -6.43
N ALA A 42 4.62 21.62 -5.59
CA ALA A 42 5.02 21.35 -4.21
C ALA A 42 3.82 20.90 -3.36
N LEU A 43 2.63 21.46 -3.60
CA LEU A 43 1.40 21.00 -2.96
C LEU A 43 1.06 19.56 -3.36
N LEU A 44 1.22 19.20 -4.64
CA LEU A 44 0.97 17.84 -5.11
C LEU A 44 1.94 16.85 -4.44
N GLU A 45 3.22 17.17 -4.41
CA GLU A 45 4.25 16.35 -3.73
C GLU A 45 3.94 16.19 -2.24
N LYS A 46 3.48 17.26 -1.57
CA LYS A 46 3.07 17.21 -0.17
C LYS A 46 1.86 16.29 0.07
N LEU A 47 0.88 16.27 -0.83
CA LEU A 47 -0.29 15.38 -0.72
C LEU A 47 0.09 13.91 -0.93
N ILE A 48 0.96 13.65 -1.90
CA ILE A 48 1.53 12.32 -2.15
C ILE A 48 2.30 11.85 -0.92
N ALA A 49 3.19 12.69 -0.39
CA ALA A 49 3.97 12.38 0.81
C ALA A 49 3.08 12.12 2.04
N GLN A 50 2.00 12.88 2.21
CA GLN A 50 1.03 12.60 3.29
C GLN A 50 0.32 11.26 3.12
N LYS A 51 -0.04 10.88 1.88
CA LYS A 51 -0.64 9.58 1.61
C LYS A 51 0.34 8.44 1.88
N PHE A 52 1.59 8.56 1.41
CA PHE A 52 2.65 7.61 1.75
C PHE A 52 2.85 7.53 3.25
N ALA A 53 2.96 8.66 3.96
CA ALA A 53 3.16 8.66 5.40
C ALA A 53 2.06 7.90 6.16
N LYS A 54 0.79 8.04 5.76
CA LYS A 54 -0.31 7.25 6.35
C LYS A 54 -0.18 5.75 6.12
N ILE A 55 0.31 5.36 4.94
CA ILE A 55 0.54 3.95 4.61
C ILE A 55 1.74 3.43 5.39
N THR A 56 2.84 4.18 5.41
CA THR A 56 4.03 3.87 6.21
C THR A 56 3.68 3.74 7.68
N ASP A 57 2.79 4.56 8.23
CA ASP A 57 2.36 4.49 9.62
C ASP A 57 1.62 3.18 9.93
N GLN A 58 0.75 2.72 9.01
CA GLN A 58 0.10 1.41 9.12
C GLN A 58 1.13 0.28 9.11
N VAL A 59 2.13 0.36 8.23
CA VAL A 59 3.19 -0.64 8.13
C VAL A 59 4.14 -0.57 9.34
N LYS A 60 4.39 0.61 9.91
CA LYS A 60 5.18 0.78 11.15
C LYS A 60 4.54 0.08 12.34
N ALA A 61 3.21 0.00 12.37
CA ALA A 61 2.51 -0.76 13.41
C ALA A 61 2.86 -2.26 13.39
N GLU A 62 3.36 -2.78 12.26
CA GLU A 62 3.76 -4.18 12.07
C GLU A 62 5.22 -4.46 12.52
N VAL A 63 5.97 -3.45 12.99
CA VAL A 63 7.31 -3.58 13.61
C VAL A 63 8.40 -4.17 12.68
N TRP A 64 8.38 -3.79 11.41
CA TRP A 64 9.45 -4.13 10.47
C TRP A 64 10.79 -3.43 10.80
N LYS A 65 11.93 -4.11 10.58
CA LYS A 65 13.27 -3.53 10.82
C LYS A 65 13.49 -2.21 10.09
N TRP A 66 13.01 -2.12 8.86
CA TRP A 66 13.07 -0.90 8.06
C TRP A 66 11.87 -0.83 7.11
N ILE A 67 11.51 0.39 6.71
CA ILE A 67 10.46 0.64 5.75
C ILE A 67 11.00 1.65 4.74
N GLU A 68 11.04 1.26 3.47
CA GLU A 68 11.47 2.15 2.39
C GLU A 68 10.28 2.52 1.51
N CYS A 69 10.14 3.82 1.24
CA CYS A 69 9.10 4.35 0.38
C CYS A 69 9.73 4.93 -0.89
N SER A 70 9.31 4.42 -2.04
CA SER A 70 9.84 4.81 -3.34
C SER A 70 8.71 5.14 -4.31
N GLU A 71 8.94 6.05 -5.27
CA GLU A 71 7.93 6.37 -6.29
C GLU A 71 7.71 5.21 -7.28
N GLN A 72 8.66 4.29 -7.38
CA GLN A 72 8.66 3.16 -8.29
C GLN A 72 9.21 1.92 -7.58
N ALA A 73 8.96 0.75 -8.17
CA ALA A 73 9.52 -0.50 -7.65
C ALA A 73 11.07 -0.43 -7.67
N PRO A 74 11.75 -0.84 -6.58
CA PRO A 74 13.20 -0.81 -6.52
C PRO A 74 13.82 -1.74 -7.58
N GLU A 75 14.92 -1.33 -8.18
CA GLU A 75 15.56 -2.12 -9.23
C GLU A 75 16.09 -3.44 -8.64
N GLY A 76 15.75 -4.56 -9.28
CA GLY A 76 16.19 -5.88 -8.81
C GLY A 76 15.45 -6.40 -7.57
N PHE A 77 14.33 -5.78 -7.16
CA PHE A 77 13.53 -6.25 -6.01
C PHE A 77 13.13 -7.74 -6.10
N HIS A 78 12.93 -8.26 -7.30
CA HIS A 78 12.65 -9.67 -7.57
C HIS A 78 13.80 -10.63 -7.21
N ARG A 79 15.03 -10.13 -7.10
CA ARG A 79 16.23 -10.94 -6.78
C ARG A 79 16.59 -10.87 -5.30
N MET A 80 15.93 -10.03 -4.52
CA MET A 80 16.17 -9.91 -3.09
C MET A 80 15.61 -11.11 -2.35
N LYS A 81 16.29 -11.55 -1.28
CA LYS A 81 15.73 -12.55 -0.37
C LYS A 81 14.46 -12.00 0.27
N ARG A 82 13.45 -12.85 0.35
CA ARG A 82 12.17 -12.53 0.97
C ARG A 82 11.76 -13.62 1.94
N PHE A 83 11.30 -13.21 3.10
CA PHE A 83 10.46 -14.04 3.96
C PHE A 83 9.03 -13.94 3.45
N TYR A 84 8.37 -15.09 3.41
CA TYR A 84 6.95 -15.16 3.14
C TYR A 84 6.22 -15.34 4.47
N PRO A 85 4.99 -14.83 4.60
CA PRO A 85 4.20 -15.14 5.77
C PRO A 85 3.96 -16.65 5.82
N GLU A 86 3.99 -17.20 7.02
CA GLU A 86 3.62 -18.60 7.25
C GLU A 86 2.14 -18.64 7.63
N GLU A 87 1.44 -19.68 7.16
CA GLU A 87 0.06 -19.96 7.57
C GLU A 87 0.06 -20.28 9.07
N VAL A 88 -0.44 -19.35 9.87
CA VAL A 88 -0.67 -19.56 11.30
C VAL A 88 -2.13 -19.92 11.52
N PHE A 89 -2.35 -20.90 12.39
CA PHE A 89 -3.69 -21.24 12.85
C PHE A 89 -4.26 -20.04 13.63
N LEU A 90 -5.34 -19.47 13.11
CA LEU A 90 -6.14 -18.49 13.84
C LEU A 90 -6.62 -19.11 15.17
N SER A 91 -6.83 -18.26 16.17
CA SER A 91 -7.59 -18.67 17.35
C SER A 91 -9.00 -19.11 16.91
N ALA A 92 -9.58 -20.09 17.61
CA ALA A 92 -10.89 -20.67 17.25
C ALA A 92 -11.98 -19.62 17.02
N GLU A 93 -11.94 -18.50 17.74
CA GLU A 93 -12.87 -17.36 17.60
C GLU A 93 -12.71 -16.61 16.27
N ASP A 94 -11.48 -16.37 15.82
CA ASP A 94 -11.22 -15.70 14.53
C ASP A 94 -11.47 -16.64 13.35
N GLN A 95 -11.19 -17.94 13.51
CA GLN A 95 -11.51 -18.97 12.51
C GLN A 95 -13.03 -19.07 12.29
N GLU A 96 -13.81 -19.13 13.37
CA GLU A 96 -15.28 -19.17 13.30
C GLU A 96 -15.85 -17.89 12.68
N SER A 97 -15.23 -16.73 12.95
CA SER A 97 -15.60 -15.45 12.34
C SER A 97 -15.29 -15.41 10.83
N LEU A 98 -14.19 -16.03 10.39
CA LEU A 98 -13.82 -16.13 8.98
C LEU A 98 -14.75 -17.09 8.23
N GLU A 99 -15.04 -18.27 8.81
CA GLU A 99 -15.98 -19.23 8.23
C GLU A 99 -17.40 -18.64 8.12
N ALA A 100 -17.87 -17.91 9.14
CA ALA A 100 -19.15 -17.22 9.10
C ALA A 100 -19.20 -16.13 8.02
N ALA A 101 -18.13 -15.33 7.89
CA ALA A 101 -18.05 -14.29 6.86
C ALA A 101 -17.99 -14.88 5.45
N GLN A 102 -17.28 -16.00 5.25
CA GLN A 102 -17.23 -16.73 3.98
C GLN A 102 -18.57 -17.35 3.61
N ALA A 103 -19.28 -17.97 4.57
CA ALA A 103 -20.61 -18.52 4.34
C ALA A 103 -21.62 -17.43 3.94
N GLU A 104 -21.58 -16.27 4.60
CA GLU A 104 -22.46 -15.14 4.28
C GLU A 104 -22.11 -14.49 2.93
N TYR A 105 -20.84 -14.55 2.52
CA TYR A 105 -20.39 -14.11 1.20
C TYR A 105 -20.88 -15.03 0.07
N ASP A 106 -20.86 -16.36 0.27
CA ASP A 106 -21.31 -17.34 -0.72
C ASP A 106 -22.85 -17.29 -0.91
N GLU A 107 -23.60 -16.90 0.12
CA GLU A 107 -25.07 -16.74 0.06
C GLU A 107 -25.56 -15.38 -0.47
N GLN A 108 -24.74 -14.33 -0.50
CA GLN A 108 -25.16 -13.00 -0.96
C GLN A 108 -24.73 -12.69 -2.40
N ALA A 109 -25.65 -12.13 -3.20
CA ALA A 109 -25.43 -11.78 -4.61
C ALA A 109 -25.32 -10.27 -4.90
N ASP A 110 -25.30 -9.41 -3.87
CA ASP A 110 -25.50 -7.96 -4.01
C ASP A 110 -24.54 -7.10 -3.15
N ALA A 111 -24.67 -5.77 -3.25
CA ALA A 111 -23.75 -4.69 -2.82
C ALA A 111 -23.03 -4.78 -1.44
N LYS A 112 -23.40 -5.70 -0.55
CA LYS A 112 -22.67 -6.02 0.69
C LYS A 112 -21.42 -6.87 0.47
N LEU A 113 -21.28 -7.47 -0.71
CA LEU A 113 -20.14 -8.28 -1.12
C LEU A 113 -18.80 -7.57 -0.91
N GLU A 114 -18.70 -6.27 -1.22
CA GLU A 114 -17.45 -5.52 -1.06
C GLU A 114 -17.06 -5.38 0.42
N THR A 115 -18.03 -5.22 1.32
CA THR A 115 -17.78 -5.15 2.76
C THR A 115 -17.36 -6.51 3.32
N LEU A 116 -18.08 -7.57 2.94
CA LEU A 116 -17.76 -8.95 3.32
C LEU A 116 -16.40 -9.37 2.76
N GLN A 117 -16.08 -9.04 1.51
CA GLN A 117 -14.78 -9.31 0.91
C GLN A 117 -13.65 -8.60 1.62
N ASN A 118 -13.82 -7.32 2.00
CA ASN A 118 -12.83 -6.59 2.80
C ASN A 118 -12.65 -7.20 4.20
N GLN A 119 -13.73 -7.68 4.80
CA GLN A 119 -13.68 -8.37 6.10
C GLN A 119 -12.95 -9.72 6.00
N ILE A 120 -13.26 -10.51 4.97
CA ILE A 120 -12.56 -11.76 4.67
C ILE A 120 -11.08 -11.48 4.39
N ASP A 121 -10.74 -10.50 3.56
CA ASP A 121 -9.35 -10.11 3.26
C ASP A 121 -8.61 -9.68 4.53
N THR A 122 -9.27 -8.91 5.40
CA THR A 122 -8.70 -8.49 6.70
C THR A 122 -8.44 -9.69 7.62
N LEU A 123 -9.33 -10.68 7.65
CA LEU A 123 -9.17 -11.88 8.48
C LEU A 123 -8.16 -12.87 7.87
N THR A 124 -8.10 -13.00 6.54
CA THR A 124 -7.11 -13.81 5.83
C THR A 124 -5.70 -13.23 5.97
N VAL A 125 -5.54 -11.90 5.96
CA VAL A 125 -4.25 -11.29 6.28
C VAL A 125 -3.81 -11.59 7.72
N LYS A 126 -4.75 -11.91 8.64
CA LYS A 126 -4.41 -12.36 10.00
C LYS A 126 -4.06 -13.85 10.09
N THR A 127 -4.46 -14.69 9.12
CA THR A 127 -3.95 -16.09 8.99
C THR A 127 -2.50 -16.14 8.53
N GLU A 128 -1.97 -15.03 8.00
CA GLU A 128 -0.63 -14.91 7.47
C GLU A 128 0.24 -14.11 8.44
N ALA A 129 1.05 -14.81 9.25
CA ALA A 129 1.97 -14.15 10.18
C ALA A 129 3.42 -14.32 9.74
N PHE A 130 4.18 -13.25 9.89
CA PHE A 130 5.63 -13.30 9.75
C PHE A 130 6.24 -13.77 11.07
N SER A 131 7.23 -14.65 10.99
CA SER A 131 8.01 -15.06 12.16
C SER A 131 8.74 -13.87 12.78
N ALA A 132 9.03 -13.93 14.09
CA ALA A 132 9.77 -12.86 14.76
C ALA A 132 11.13 -12.59 14.07
N GLU A 133 11.82 -13.64 13.64
CA GLU A 133 13.06 -13.54 12.87
C GLU A 133 12.86 -12.77 11.55
N ALA A 134 11.74 -13.01 10.85
CA ALA A 134 11.40 -12.25 9.65
C ALA A 134 11.17 -10.77 9.96
N LEU A 135 10.42 -10.41 11.00
CA LEU A 135 10.19 -9.00 11.38
C LEU A 135 11.51 -8.29 11.78
N GLU A 136 12.41 -8.99 12.45
CA GLU A 136 13.71 -8.47 12.90
C GLU A 136 14.76 -8.38 11.78
N THR A 137 14.65 -9.20 10.74
CA THR A 137 15.65 -9.33 9.66
C THR A 137 15.14 -8.80 8.32
N SER A 138 13.87 -8.42 8.22
CA SER A 138 13.29 -7.94 6.98
C SER A 138 12.51 -6.66 7.14
N GLY A 139 12.28 -6.02 6.02
CA GLY A 139 11.60 -4.75 5.90
C GLY A 139 10.44 -4.80 4.92
N ALA A 140 9.77 -3.67 4.82
CA ALA A 140 8.68 -3.47 3.89
C ALA A 140 9.02 -2.37 2.88
N TYR A 141 8.70 -2.62 1.63
CA TYR A 141 8.74 -1.62 0.58
C TYR A 141 7.34 -1.10 0.31
N VAL A 142 7.22 0.22 0.17
CA VAL A 142 5.99 0.88 -0.24
C VAL A 142 6.29 1.68 -1.52
N TRP A 143 5.56 1.40 -2.61
CA TRP A 143 5.71 2.18 -3.84
C TRP A 143 4.39 2.45 -4.54
N MET A 144 4.43 3.37 -5.49
CA MET A 144 3.33 3.63 -6.39
C MET A 144 3.42 2.71 -7.61
N ASP A 145 2.39 1.88 -7.80
CA ASP A 145 2.28 0.99 -8.95
C ASP A 145 1.85 1.74 -10.23
N TYR A 146 1.90 1.05 -11.37
CA TYR A 146 1.42 1.55 -12.65
C TYR A 146 -0.04 2.04 -12.60
N TYR A 147 -0.89 1.39 -11.80
CA TYR A 147 -2.28 1.80 -11.59
C TYR A 147 -2.46 2.93 -10.56
N SER A 148 -1.40 3.67 -10.21
CA SER A 148 -1.47 4.78 -9.25
C SER A 148 -1.98 4.37 -7.87
N ARG A 149 -1.78 3.10 -7.50
CA ARG A 149 -2.11 2.56 -6.18
C ARG A 149 -0.84 2.37 -5.37
N ALA A 150 -0.95 2.53 -4.06
CA ALA A 150 0.15 2.15 -3.18
C ALA A 150 0.23 0.63 -3.11
N ARG A 151 1.39 0.09 -3.50
CA ARG A 151 1.77 -1.30 -3.27
C ARG A 151 2.64 -1.35 -2.03
N ILE A 152 2.29 -2.26 -1.14
CA ILE A 152 3.06 -2.61 0.05
C ILE A 152 3.49 -4.04 -0.17
N GLU A 153 4.79 -4.29 -0.28
CA GLU A 153 5.34 -5.64 -0.25
C GLU A 153 6.25 -5.78 0.98
N ARG A 154 6.05 -6.87 1.71
CA ARG A 154 6.64 -7.14 3.04
C ARG A 154 7.67 -8.26 2.94
N GLY A 155 8.50 -8.41 3.98
CA GLY A 155 9.40 -9.55 4.11
C GLY A 155 10.74 -9.42 3.37
N PHE A 156 11.15 -8.24 2.88
CA PHE A 156 12.41 -8.12 2.13
C PHE A 156 13.63 -7.99 3.03
N VAL A 157 14.68 -8.75 2.72
CA VAL A 157 15.98 -8.59 3.37
C VAL A 157 16.82 -7.64 2.50
N ASN A 158 17.17 -6.46 3.03
CA ASN A 158 18.10 -5.55 2.33
C ASN A 158 19.55 -6.03 2.52
N ALA A 159 20.46 -5.55 1.67
CA ALA A 159 21.87 -5.94 1.72
C ALA A 159 22.55 -5.57 3.06
N GLU A 160 22.10 -4.47 3.69
CA GLU A 160 22.58 -4.07 5.03
C GLU A 160 22.18 -5.09 6.10
N THR A 161 20.97 -5.63 6.03
CA THR A 161 20.46 -6.65 6.96
C THR A 161 21.02 -8.04 6.65
N GLU A 162 21.29 -8.37 5.39
CA GLU A 162 21.95 -9.62 5.02
C GLU A 162 23.38 -9.69 5.60
N ALA A 163 24.14 -8.58 5.55
CA ALA A 163 25.47 -8.50 6.16
C ALA A 163 25.43 -8.61 7.69
N ASP A 164 24.41 -8.03 8.33
CA ASP A 164 24.17 -8.10 9.78
C ASP A 164 23.85 -9.55 10.23
N TYR A 165 23.08 -10.29 9.41
CA TYR A 165 22.74 -11.69 9.65
C TYR A 165 23.91 -12.66 9.40
N GLU A 166 24.70 -12.45 8.34
CA GLU A 166 25.86 -13.29 8.03
C GLU A 166 27.03 -13.10 9.02
N GLY A 167 27.11 -11.95 9.70
CA GLY A 167 28.09 -11.71 10.76
C GLY A 167 27.77 -12.35 12.12
N MET A 168 26.55 -12.88 12.29
CA MET A 168 26.09 -13.54 13.52
C MET A 168 26.17 -15.08 13.48
N LYS A 169 26.51 -15.68 12.33
CA LYS A 169 26.73 -17.13 12.16
C LYS A 169 28.18 -17.55 12.37
#